data_AF-A0A349A2H7-F1
#
_entry.id   AF-A0A349A2H7-F1
#
_cell.length_a   1.000
_cell.length_b   1.000
_cell.length_c   1.000
_cell.angle_alpha   90.00
_cell.angle_beta   90.00
_cell.angle_gamma   90.00
#
_symmetry.space_group_name_H-M   'P 1'
#
loop_
_entity.id
_entity.type
_entity.pdbx_description
1 polymer ?
#
loop_
_entity_poly.entity_id
_entity_poly.type
_entity_poly.pdbx_seq_one_letter_code
_entity_poly.pdbx_strand_id
1 'polypeptide(L)'
;MNSKTFFHQTTPPRPPGQGRAFVAILAGFVALTLLWQAAGLITDWYWFQEVGYERVFLVTLTTQIKTALLFAAVFFALFFGNLSLARALSRKPFFEVREGTIVLPPWKMGDRAIGGLILLASLLFSVFAALQGAVRWESVLRFLNATPFGTPDPLFKRDIGFYVFQLPLLNDLYGWLMGVLIFTLLSTLLVYLLRRAFVFMPPRTVQVSPAARAHLVA
;
A
#
# COMPACT_ATOMS: atom_id res chain seq x y z
N MET A 1 46.44 -28.63 28.09
CA MET A 1 46.66 -27.75 26.90
C MET A 1 45.48 -27.95 25.96
N ASN A 2 44.64 -26.93 25.77
CA ASN A 2 43.33 -27.07 25.10
C ASN A 2 43.36 -26.24 23.80
N SER A 3 43.56 -26.90 22.65
CA SER A 3 43.63 -26.26 21.33
C SER A 3 42.22 -26.10 20.75
N LYS A 4 41.67 -24.88 20.83
CA LYS A 4 40.42 -24.51 20.14
C LYS A 4 40.70 -24.41 18.64
N THR A 5 40.13 -25.31 17.87
CA THR A 5 40.04 -25.27 16.41
C THR A 5 39.06 -24.15 15.99
N PHE A 6 39.60 -23.09 15.41
CA PHE A 6 38.82 -22.02 14.79
C PHE A 6 38.45 -22.43 13.37
N PHE A 7 37.22 -22.91 13.15
CA PHE A 7 36.68 -23.08 11.80
C PHE A 7 36.26 -21.70 11.26
N HIS A 8 37.06 -21.16 10.33
CA HIS A 8 36.63 -20.03 9.51
C HIS A 8 35.50 -20.49 8.57
N GLN A 9 34.27 -20.08 8.87
CA GLN A 9 33.16 -20.21 7.93
C GLN A 9 33.36 -19.21 6.78
N THR A 10 33.96 -19.64 5.69
CA THR A 10 33.96 -18.88 4.43
C THR A 10 32.57 -18.99 3.83
N THR A 11 31.74 -17.94 3.95
CA THR A 11 30.50 -17.84 3.17
C THR A 11 30.83 -17.99 1.68
N PRO A 12 30.16 -18.90 0.94
CA PRO A 12 30.43 -19.06 -0.49
C PRO A 12 30.09 -17.76 -1.24
N PRO A 13 30.89 -17.37 -2.25
CA PRO A 13 30.61 -16.19 -3.07
C PRO A 13 29.26 -16.38 -3.79
N ARG A 14 28.37 -15.37 -3.70
CA ARG A 14 27.13 -15.34 -4.49
C ARG A 14 27.50 -15.41 -5.98
N PRO A 15 26.94 -16.34 -6.77
CA PRO A 15 27.27 -16.44 -8.19
C PRO A 15 26.89 -15.14 -8.92
N PRO A 16 27.79 -14.57 -9.73
CA PRO A 16 27.51 -13.34 -10.49
C PRO A 16 26.50 -13.65 -11.59
N GLY A 17 25.26 -13.15 -11.46
CA GLY A 17 24.25 -13.21 -12.54
C GLY A 17 22.86 -13.71 -12.15
N GLN A 18 22.67 -14.37 -11.00
CA GLN A 18 21.35 -14.92 -10.60
C GLN A 18 20.25 -13.85 -10.53
N GLY A 19 20.57 -12.64 -10.04
CA GLY A 19 19.60 -11.54 -9.97
C GLY A 19 19.14 -11.04 -11.35
N ARG A 20 20.05 -10.99 -12.33
CA ARG A 20 19.71 -10.54 -13.70
C ARG A 20 18.87 -11.58 -14.43
N ALA A 21 19.20 -12.87 -14.26
CA ALA A 21 18.41 -13.97 -14.81
C ALA A 21 16.99 -13.99 -14.23
N PHE A 22 16.83 -13.81 -12.92
CA PHE A 22 15.51 -13.73 -12.29
C PHE A 22 14.67 -12.56 -12.81
N VAL A 23 15.26 -11.36 -12.92
CA VAL A 23 14.56 -10.19 -13.48
C VAL A 23 14.17 -10.42 -14.94
N ALA A 24 15.04 -11.04 -15.74
CA ALA A 24 14.74 -11.35 -17.14
C ALA A 24 13.58 -12.35 -17.27
N ILE A 25 13.56 -13.39 -16.42
CA ILE A 25 12.46 -14.37 -16.38
C ILE A 25 11.16 -13.69 -15.96
N LEU A 26 11.19 -12.87 -14.90
CA LEU A 26 10.01 -12.13 -14.44
C LEU A 26 9.48 -11.18 -15.52
N ALA A 27 10.37 -10.42 -16.17
CA ALA A 27 10.00 -9.52 -17.27
C ALA A 27 9.41 -10.29 -18.45
N GLY A 28 10.00 -11.43 -18.83
CA GLY A 28 9.47 -12.30 -19.88
C GLY A 28 8.09 -12.87 -19.53
N PHE A 29 7.88 -13.30 -18.29
CA PHE A 29 6.58 -13.76 -17.80
C PHE A 29 5.53 -12.65 -17.88
N VAL A 30 5.84 -11.45 -17.36
CA VAL A 30 4.94 -10.29 -17.44
C VAL A 30 4.62 -9.95 -18.90
N ALA A 31 5.63 -9.90 -19.78
CA ALA A 31 5.41 -9.64 -21.21
C ALA A 31 4.49 -10.68 -21.85
N LEU A 32 4.69 -11.97 -21.57
CA LEU A 32 3.83 -13.03 -22.09
C LEU A 32 2.39 -12.89 -21.60
N THR A 33 2.19 -12.57 -20.31
CA THR A 33 0.84 -12.35 -19.77
C THR A 33 0.13 -11.16 -20.42
N LEU A 34 0.86 -10.06 -20.69
CA LEU A 34 0.32 -8.89 -21.37
C LEU A 34 -0.03 -9.19 -22.83
N LEU A 35 0.81 -9.95 -23.54
CA LEU A 35 0.53 -10.37 -24.91
C LEU A 35 -0.72 -11.26 -24.98
N TRP A 36 -0.88 -12.19 -24.04
CA TRP A 36 -2.07 -13.04 -23.96
C TRP A 36 -3.35 -12.22 -23.72
N GLN A 37 -3.30 -11.26 -22.79
CA GLN A 37 -4.42 -10.35 -22.55
C GLN A 37 -4.74 -9.47 -23.75
N ALA A 38 -3.72 -8.95 -24.44
CA ALA A 38 -3.91 -8.14 -25.63
C ALA A 38 -4.55 -8.94 -26.77
N ALA A 39 -4.12 -10.20 -26.97
CA ALA A 39 -4.73 -11.09 -27.94
C ALA A 39 -6.22 -11.30 -27.66
N GLY A 40 -6.60 -11.59 -26.41
CA GLY A 40 -8.01 -11.71 -26.01
C GLY A 40 -8.81 -10.43 -26.28
N LEU A 41 -8.26 -9.27 -25.91
CA LEU A 41 -8.92 -7.98 -26.09
C LEU A 41 -9.13 -7.63 -27.57
N ILE A 42 -8.17 -7.97 -28.44
CA ILE A 42 -8.29 -7.78 -29.89
C ILE A 42 -9.33 -8.74 -30.48
N THR A 43 -9.33 -10.01 -30.06
CA THR A 43 -10.33 -10.98 -30.49
C THR A 43 -11.74 -10.54 -30.11
N ASP A 44 -11.93 -10.09 -28.87
CA ASP A 44 -13.20 -9.55 -28.40
C ASP A 44 -13.61 -8.32 -29.23
N TRP A 45 -12.68 -7.40 -29.49
CA TRP A 45 -12.96 -6.20 -30.29
C TRP A 45 -13.46 -6.55 -31.70
N TYR A 46 -12.78 -7.46 -32.41
CA TYR A 46 -13.23 -7.92 -33.73
C TYR A 46 -14.61 -8.61 -33.66
N TRP A 47 -14.84 -9.44 -32.64
CA TRP A 47 -16.14 -10.06 -32.44
C TRP A 47 -17.26 -9.02 -32.22
N PHE A 48 -17.02 -8.01 -31.38
CA PHE A 48 -17.98 -6.93 -31.15
C PHE A 48 -18.24 -6.09 -32.41
N GLN A 49 -17.25 -5.93 -33.29
CA GLN A 49 -17.44 -5.31 -34.60
C GLN A 49 -18.34 -6.15 -35.51
N GLU A 50 -18.12 -7.47 -35.58
CA GLU A 50 -18.92 -8.38 -36.41
C GLU A 50 -20.40 -8.41 -35.99
N VAL A 51 -20.69 -8.36 -34.69
CA VAL A 51 -22.07 -8.36 -34.18
C VAL A 51 -22.69 -6.94 -34.21
N GLY A 52 -21.93 -5.91 -34.56
CA GLY A 52 -22.42 -4.52 -34.63
C GLY A 52 -22.56 -3.81 -33.27
N TYR A 53 -21.96 -4.37 -32.20
CA TYR A 53 -21.98 -3.81 -30.84
C TYR A 53 -20.65 -3.17 -30.42
N GLU A 54 -19.84 -2.71 -31.38
CA GLU A 54 -18.54 -2.06 -31.13
C GLU A 54 -18.61 -0.94 -30.07
N ARG A 55 -19.69 -0.15 -30.09
CA ARG A 55 -19.88 0.92 -29.11
C ARG A 55 -19.96 0.42 -27.67
N VAL A 56 -20.54 -0.76 -27.44
CA VAL A 56 -20.63 -1.37 -26.10
C VAL A 56 -19.24 -1.73 -25.61
N PHE A 57 -18.41 -2.33 -26.47
CA PHE A 57 -17.02 -2.64 -26.15
C PHE A 57 -16.22 -1.39 -25.77
N LEU A 58 -16.33 -0.32 -26.56
CA LEU A 58 -15.62 0.95 -26.28
C LEU A 58 -16.09 1.60 -24.98
N VAL A 59 -17.40 1.58 -24.69
CA VAL A 59 -17.93 2.11 -23.42
C VAL A 59 -17.41 1.29 -22.23
N THR A 60 -17.43 -0.04 -22.33
CA THR A 60 -16.89 -0.93 -21.29
C THR A 60 -15.40 -0.66 -21.06
N LEU A 61 -14.59 -0.69 -22.11
CA LEU A 61 -13.14 -0.51 -22.02
C LEU A 61 -12.77 0.89 -21.48
N THR A 62 -13.38 1.95 -22.01
CA THR A 62 -13.09 3.32 -21.55
C THR A 62 -13.51 3.53 -20.10
N THR A 63 -14.62 2.93 -19.67
CA THR A 63 -15.08 3.01 -18.28
C THR A 63 -14.16 2.23 -17.35
N GLN A 64 -13.74 1.03 -17.73
CA GLN A 64 -12.74 0.24 -16.99
C GLN A 64 -11.43 1.02 -16.81
N ILE A 65 -10.90 1.64 -17.87
CA ILE A 65 -9.68 2.44 -17.80
C ILE A 65 -9.87 3.66 -16.89
N LYS A 66 -10.96 4.41 -17.06
CA LYS A 66 -11.23 5.62 -16.23
C LYS A 66 -11.38 5.26 -14.75
N THR A 67 -12.11 4.20 -14.44
CA THR A 67 -12.30 3.73 -13.05
C THR A 67 -11.02 3.19 -12.45
N ALA A 68 -10.23 2.44 -13.21
CA ALA A 68 -8.90 2.00 -12.80
C ALA A 68 -7.99 3.18 -12.46
N LEU A 69 -7.91 4.17 -13.35
CA LEU A 69 -7.09 5.36 -13.15
C LEU A 69 -7.57 6.18 -11.95
N LEU A 70 -8.87 6.33 -11.75
CA LEU A 70 -9.43 7.04 -10.60
C LEU A 70 -9.02 6.38 -9.28
N PHE A 71 -9.23 5.06 -9.15
CA PHE A 71 -8.88 4.33 -7.93
C PHE A 71 -7.36 4.33 -7.68
N ALA A 72 -6.56 4.17 -8.74
CA ALA A 72 -5.11 4.25 -8.66
C ALA A 72 -4.64 5.63 -8.19
N ALA A 73 -5.20 6.70 -8.76
CA ALA A 73 -4.84 8.08 -8.45
C ALA A 73 -5.20 8.42 -6.99
N VAL A 74 -6.41 8.07 -6.55
CA VAL A 74 -6.85 8.31 -5.17
C VAL A 74 -5.99 7.51 -4.19
N PHE A 75 -5.75 6.23 -4.44
CA PHE A 75 -4.86 5.41 -3.61
C PHE A 75 -3.46 6.01 -3.54
N PHE A 76 -2.87 6.32 -4.69
CA PHE A 76 -1.52 6.88 -4.78
C PHE A 76 -1.44 8.20 -4.01
N ALA A 77 -2.38 9.13 -4.23
CA ALA A 77 -2.39 10.41 -3.54
C ALA A 77 -2.47 10.26 -2.01
N LEU A 78 -3.36 9.40 -1.51
CA LEU A 78 -3.52 9.16 -0.08
C LEU A 78 -2.29 8.46 0.51
N PHE A 79 -1.86 7.36 -0.09
CA PHE A 79 -0.78 6.53 0.44
C PHE A 79 0.58 7.22 0.32
N PHE A 80 0.96 7.66 -0.89
CA PHE A 80 2.22 8.35 -1.13
C PHE A 80 2.28 9.68 -0.39
N GLY A 81 1.19 10.45 -0.41
CA GLY A 81 1.10 11.74 0.30
C GLY A 81 1.33 11.57 1.79
N ASN A 82 0.65 10.61 2.42
CA ASN A 82 0.76 10.36 3.86
C ASN A 82 2.15 9.84 4.25
N LEU A 83 2.69 8.85 3.53
CA LEU A 83 4.04 8.31 3.83
C LEU A 83 5.14 9.34 3.57
N SER A 84 5.00 10.16 2.53
CA SER A 84 5.95 11.25 2.25
C SER A 84 5.92 12.31 3.33
N LEU A 85 4.73 12.65 3.84
CA LEU A 85 4.56 13.54 4.97
C LEU A 85 5.20 12.95 6.24
N ALA A 86 4.90 11.69 6.57
CA ALA A 86 5.49 10.99 7.71
C ALA A 86 7.03 10.93 7.62
N ARG A 87 7.57 10.70 6.42
CA ARG A 87 9.02 10.77 6.17
C ARG A 87 9.58 12.18 6.38
N ALA A 88 8.89 13.23 5.94
CA ALA A 88 9.35 14.60 6.10
C ALA A 88 9.37 15.01 7.58
N LEU A 89 8.32 14.67 8.34
CA LEU A 89 8.20 14.96 9.78
C LEU A 89 9.19 14.17 10.63
N SER A 90 9.48 12.92 10.27
CA SER A 90 10.42 12.05 11.01
C SER A 90 11.91 12.38 10.78
N ARG A 91 12.26 13.38 9.98
CA ARG A 91 13.66 13.80 9.75
C ARG A 91 14.30 14.45 10.98
N LYS A 92 13.51 15.04 11.88
CA LYS A 92 14.01 15.67 13.11
C LYS A 92 13.63 14.80 14.31
N PRO A 93 14.60 14.33 15.12
CA PRO A 93 14.25 13.67 16.38
C PRO A 93 13.54 14.70 17.28
N PHE A 94 12.29 14.40 17.65
CA PHE A 94 11.51 15.26 18.55
C PHE A 94 11.99 15.19 20.00
N PHE A 95 12.73 14.15 20.37
CA PHE A 95 13.21 13.91 21.73
C PHE A 95 14.73 13.92 21.77
N GLU A 96 15.31 14.67 22.71
CA GLU A 96 16.71 14.54 23.08
C GLU A 96 16.94 13.10 23.58
N VAL A 97 17.82 12.38 22.90
CA VAL A 97 18.21 11.02 23.30
C VAL A 97 18.95 11.13 24.63
N ARG A 98 18.25 10.89 25.73
CA ARG A 98 18.81 10.90 27.09
C ARG A 98 19.49 9.55 27.38
N GLU A 99 20.58 9.58 28.14
CA GLU A 99 21.31 8.37 28.54
C GLU A 99 20.38 7.33 29.20
N GLY A 100 20.48 6.07 28.75
CA GLY A 100 19.64 4.96 29.25
C GLY A 100 18.45 4.57 28.36
N THR A 101 18.23 5.25 27.23
CA THR A 101 17.20 4.87 26.27
C THR A 101 17.65 3.66 25.44
N ILE A 102 16.85 2.58 25.39
CA ILE A 102 17.09 1.47 24.45
C ILE A 102 16.71 1.95 23.05
N VAL A 103 17.72 2.31 22.26
CA VAL A 103 17.50 2.77 20.89
C VAL A 103 17.71 1.60 19.93
N LEU A 104 16.68 1.21 19.18
CA LEU A 104 16.88 0.24 18.09
C LEU A 104 17.92 0.81 17.10
N PRO A 105 18.85 -0.03 16.59
CA PRO A 105 19.79 0.41 15.56
C PRO A 105 18.99 0.88 14.34
N PRO A 106 19.24 2.10 13.83
CA PRO A 106 18.46 2.62 12.73
C PRO A 106 18.76 1.82 11.47
N TRP A 107 17.76 1.62 10.64
CA TRP A 107 17.99 1.03 9.32
C TRP A 107 18.95 1.95 8.55
N LYS A 108 20.14 1.46 8.19
CA LYS A 108 21.21 2.24 7.54
C LYS A 108 20.92 2.58 6.07
N MET A 109 19.65 2.67 5.66
CA MET A 109 19.29 3.12 4.32
C MET A 109 19.26 4.65 4.30
N GLY A 110 20.03 5.26 3.39
CA GLY A 110 20.03 6.70 3.20
C GLY A 110 18.62 7.23 2.86
N ASP A 111 18.34 8.48 3.22
CA ASP A 111 17.00 9.04 3.10
C ASP A 111 16.44 8.96 1.66
N ARG A 112 17.30 9.10 0.64
CA ARG A 112 16.95 8.88 -0.78
C ARG A 112 16.43 7.46 -1.07
N ALA A 113 17.06 6.42 -0.51
CA ALA A 113 16.65 5.04 -0.71
C ALA A 113 15.26 4.77 -0.13
N ILE A 114 14.96 5.33 1.05
CA ILE A 114 13.63 5.22 1.67
C ILE A 114 12.58 5.95 0.83
N GLY A 115 12.93 7.11 0.26
CA GLY A 115 12.08 7.80 -0.71
C GLY A 115 11.75 7.00 -1.95
N GLY A 116 12.77 6.39 -2.56
CA GLY A 116 12.59 5.51 -3.70
C GLY A 116 11.72 4.31 -3.36
N LEU A 117 11.91 3.71 -2.17
CA LEU A 117 11.11 2.58 -1.71
C LEU A 117 9.65 2.97 -1.48
N ILE A 118 9.37 4.11 -0.86
CA ILE A 118 8.01 4.62 -0.66
C ILE A 118 7.33 4.86 -2.01
N LEU A 119 8.03 5.50 -2.96
CA LEU A 119 7.49 5.75 -4.29
C LEU A 119 7.21 4.44 -5.04
N LEU A 120 8.15 3.50 -5.02
CA LEU A 120 8.00 2.19 -5.66
C LEU A 120 6.86 1.38 -5.04
N ALA A 121 6.75 1.36 -3.70
CA ALA A 121 5.65 0.71 -3.00
C ALA A 121 4.30 1.38 -3.34
N SER A 122 4.26 2.72 -3.35
CA SER A 122 3.04 3.47 -3.69
C SER A 122 2.59 3.19 -5.12
N LEU A 123 3.51 3.18 -6.08
CA LEU A 123 3.22 2.82 -7.48
C LEU A 123 2.73 1.38 -7.57
N LEU A 124 3.44 0.44 -6.95
CA LEU A 124 3.07 -0.98 -6.95
C LEU A 124 1.64 -1.18 -6.41
N PHE A 125 1.35 -0.67 -5.21
CA PHE A 125 0.01 -0.80 -4.61
C PHE A 125 -1.06 0.00 -5.34
N SER A 126 -0.70 1.10 -6.02
CA SER A 126 -1.64 1.82 -6.89
C SER A 126 -2.07 1.00 -8.10
N VAL A 127 -1.22 0.12 -8.65
CA VAL A 127 -1.61 -0.83 -9.70
C VAL A 127 -2.65 -1.82 -9.19
N PHE A 128 -2.49 -2.36 -7.98
CA PHE A 128 -3.51 -3.21 -7.37
C PHE A 128 -4.83 -2.45 -7.14
N ALA A 129 -4.76 -1.18 -6.73
CA ALA A 129 -5.94 -0.33 -6.63
C ALA A 129 -6.60 -0.08 -8.00
N ALA A 130 -5.80 0.07 -9.07
CA ALA A 130 -6.28 0.20 -10.43
C ALA A 130 -7.06 -1.05 -10.88
N LEU A 131 -6.50 -2.25 -10.64
CA LEU A 131 -7.16 -3.52 -10.96
C LEU A 131 -8.49 -3.66 -10.21
N GLN A 132 -8.53 -3.28 -8.93
CA GLN A 132 -9.77 -3.22 -8.16
C GLN A 132 -10.79 -2.23 -8.75
N GLY A 133 -10.34 -1.03 -9.16
CA GLY A 133 -11.20 -0.04 -9.81
C GLY A 133 -11.77 -0.55 -11.14
N ALA A 134 -10.93 -1.19 -11.96
CA ALA A 134 -11.31 -1.71 -13.26
C ALA A 134 -12.50 -2.69 -13.19
N VAL A 135 -12.52 -3.59 -12.20
CA VAL A 135 -13.60 -4.58 -12.02
C VAL A 135 -14.93 -3.91 -11.62
N ARG A 136 -14.89 -2.71 -11.04
CA ARG A 136 -16.08 -1.96 -10.56
C ARG A 136 -16.72 -1.06 -11.61
N TRP A 137 -16.27 -1.15 -12.86
CA TRP A 137 -16.76 -0.33 -13.98
C TRP A 137 -18.28 -0.36 -14.13
N GLU A 138 -18.91 -1.52 -13.94
CA GLU A 138 -20.35 -1.69 -14.08
C GLU A 138 -21.12 -0.95 -12.98
N SER A 139 -20.70 -1.07 -11.72
CA SER A 139 -21.27 -0.32 -10.60
C SER A 139 -21.14 1.19 -10.81
N VAL A 140 -20.03 1.65 -11.37
CA VAL A 140 -19.82 3.07 -11.72
C VAL A 140 -20.76 3.52 -12.84
N LEU A 141 -20.93 2.73 -13.90
CA LEU A 141 -21.87 3.07 -14.96
C LEU A 141 -23.32 3.10 -14.46
N ARG A 142 -23.71 2.16 -13.62
CA ARG A 142 -25.04 2.12 -12.98
C ARG A 142 -25.27 3.35 -12.11
N PHE A 143 -24.25 3.76 -11.33
CA PHE A 143 -24.33 4.99 -10.53
C PHE A 143 -24.51 6.24 -11.39
N LEU A 144 -23.75 6.37 -12.48
CA LEU A 144 -23.79 7.54 -13.36
C LEU A 144 -25.07 7.61 -14.19
N ASN A 145 -25.66 6.46 -14.55
CA ASN A 145 -26.86 6.36 -15.38
C ASN A 145 -28.06 5.84 -14.57
N ALA A 146 -28.15 6.22 -13.29
CA ALA A 146 -29.23 5.77 -12.42
C ALA A 146 -30.60 6.29 -12.91
N THR A 147 -31.58 5.40 -13.01
CA THR A 147 -32.96 5.75 -13.37
C THR A 147 -33.89 5.62 -12.15
N PRO A 148 -34.82 6.56 -11.95
CA PRO A 148 -35.81 6.45 -10.87
C PRO A 148 -36.85 5.38 -11.20
N PHE A 149 -37.26 4.63 -10.18
CA PHE A 149 -38.36 3.66 -10.27
C PHE A 149 -39.73 4.33 -10.05
N GLY A 150 -39.76 5.53 -9.47
CA GLY A 150 -40.98 6.28 -9.18
C GLY A 150 -41.72 5.81 -7.93
N THR A 151 -41.13 4.88 -7.18
CA THR A 151 -41.71 4.33 -5.95
C THR A 151 -40.76 4.62 -4.79
N PRO A 152 -41.10 5.55 -3.87
CA PRO A 152 -40.29 5.81 -2.70
C PRO A 152 -40.47 4.71 -1.64
N ASP A 153 -39.41 4.43 -0.89
CA ASP A 153 -39.47 3.51 0.23
C ASP A 153 -40.25 4.12 1.41
N PRO A 154 -40.97 3.30 2.23
CA PRO A 154 -41.77 3.81 3.33
C PRO A 154 -40.97 4.41 4.49
N LEU A 155 -39.70 4.00 4.64
CA LEU A 155 -38.89 4.32 5.82
C LEU A 155 -38.04 5.58 5.61
N PHE A 156 -37.26 5.64 4.52
CA PHE A 156 -36.32 6.73 4.25
C PHE A 156 -36.81 7.73 3.19
N LYS A 157 -37.98 7.47 2.58
CA LYS A 157 -38.58 8.27 1.50
C LYS A 157 -37.62 8.48 0.32
N ARG A 158 -36.74 7.51 0.04
CA ARG A 158 -35.85 7.45 -1.12
C ARG A 158 -36.42 6.52 -2.17
N ASP A 159 -36.22 6.87 -3.44
CA ASP A 159 -36.59 6.00 -4.55
C ASP A 159 -35.83 4.67 -4.49
N ILE A 160 -36.50 3.56 -4.84
CA ILE A 160 -35.89 2.23 -4.89
C ILE A 160 -34.63 2.21 -5.77
N GLY A 161 -34.57 3.05 -6.81
CA GLY A 161 -33.41 3.20 -7.69
C GLY A 161 -32.14 3.63 -6.98
N PHE A 162 -32.24 4.33 -5.85
CA PHE A 162 -31.08 4.61 -5.00
C PHE A 162 -30.40 3.31 -4.53
N TYR A 163 -31.19 2.35 -4.06
CA TYR A 163 -30.69 1.10 -3.48
C TYR A 163 -30.14 0.15 -4.54
N VAL A 164 -30.67 0.20 -5.76
CA VAL A 164 -30.25 -0.67 -6.87
C VAL A 164 -29.03 -0.13 -7.60
N PHE A 165 -28.99 1.18 -7.88
CA PHE A 165 -27.97 1.77 -8.74
C PHE A 165 -26.84 2.46 -7.97
N GLN A 166 -27.15 3.09 -6.84
CA GLN A 166 -26.18 3.96 -6.15
C GLN A 166 -25.55 3.31 -4.92
N LEU A 167 -26.38 2.67 -4.08
CA LEU A 167 -25.94 2.10 -2.82
C LEU A 167 -24.82 1.05 -2.97
N PRO A 168 -24.82 0.14 -3.96
CA PRO A 168 -23.75 -0.84 -4.10
C PRO A 168 -22.38 -0.18 -4.29
N LEU A 169 -22.30 0.84 -5.14
CA LEU A 169 -21.05 1.57 -5.37
C LEU A 169 -20.62 2.34 -4.11
N LEU A 170 -21.56 2.96 -3.40
CA LEU A 170 -21.24 3.70 -2.17
C LEU A 170 -20.69 2.79 -1.07
N ASN A 171 -21.27 1.60 -0.90
CA ASN A 171 -20.78 0.61 0.05
C ASN A 171 -19.39 0.09 -0.35
N ASP A 172 -19.19 -0.22 -1.63
CA ASP A 172 -17.89 -0.64 -2.15
C ASP A 172 -16.82 0.43 -1.95
N LEU A 173 -17.16 1.70 -2.22
CA LEU A 173 -16.25 2.83 -2.07
C LEU A 173 -15.93 3.08 -0.60
N TYR A 174 -16.91 2.96 0.30
CA TYR A 174 -16.71 3.07 1.74
C TYR A 174 -15.76 1.99 2.26
N GLY A 175 -16.02 0.72 1.92
CA GLY A 175 -15.18 -0.40 2.33
C GLY A 175 -13.76 -0.29 1.77
N TRP A 176 -13.64 0.08 0.49
CA TRP A 176 -12.35 0.31 -0.15
C TRP A 176 -11.59 1.45 0.53
N LEU A 177 -12.21 2.61 0.75
CA LEU A 177 -11.57 3.77 1.36
C LEU A 177 -11.12 3.46 2.80
N MET A 178 -11.95 2.76 3.58
CA MET A 178 -11.54 2.30 4.91
C MET A 178 -10.34 1.36 4.86
N GLY A 179 -10.32 0.41 3.92
CA GLY A 179 -9.16 -0.45 3.70
C GLY A 179 -7.89 0.35 3.38
N VAL A 180 -8.00 1.34 2.48
CA VAL A 180 -6.88 2.23 2.12
C VAL A 180 -6.39 3.03 3.31
N LEU A 181 -7.31 3.60 4.10
CA LEU A 181 -6.96 4.39 5.28
C LEU A 181 -6.26 3.54 6.34
N ILE A 182 -6.79 2.35 6.65
CA ILE A 182 -6.16 1.42 7.61
C ILE A 182 -4.79 0.98 7.11
N PHE A 183 -4.68 0.60 5.85
CA PHE A 183 -3.40 0.18 5.25
C PHE A 183 -2.36 1.30 5.26
N THR A 184 -2.78 2.52 4.95
CA THR A 184 -1.93 3.72 5.02
C THR A 184 -1.50 3.99 6.45
N LEU A 185 -2.42 3.92 7.42
CA LEU A 185 -2.14 4.13 8.84
C LEU A 185 -1.10 3.13 9.36
N LEU A 186 -1.27 1.85 9.06
CA LEU A 186 -0.32 0.80 9.43
C LEU A 186 1.06 1.02 8.79
N SER A 187 1.08 1.39 7.52
CA SER A 187 2.32 1.68 6.79
C SER A 187 3.04 2.92 7.36
N THR A 188 2.30 3.98 7.68
CA THR A 188 2.83 5.18 8.33
C THR A 188 3.36 4.87 9.73
N LEU A 189 2.63 4.08 10.52
CA LEU A 189 3.09 3.62 11.83
C LEU A 189 4.40 2.85 11.72
N LEU A 190 4.51 1.95 10.74
CA LEU A 190 5.75 1.21 10.46
C LEU A 190 6.91 2.16 10.12
N VAL A 191 6.69 3.18 9.30
CA VAL A 191 7.71 4.20 8.99
C VAL A 191 8.17 4.93 10.26
N TYR A 192 7.25 5.32 11.13
CA TYR A 192 7.58 6.00 12.39
C TYR A 192 8.34 5.08 13.37
N LEU A 193 7.96 3.82 13.47
CA LEU A 193 8.67 2.82 14.29
C LEU A 193 10.10 2.60 13.79
N LEU A 194 10.29 2.44 12.48
CA LEU A 194 11.62 2.25 11.87
C LEU A 194 12.52 3.49 12.01
N ARG A 195 11.93 4.69 12.09
CA ARG A 195 12.66 5.97 12.20
C ARG A 195 12.80 6.51 13.62
N ARG A 196 12.57 5.69 14.66
CA ARG A 196 12.76 6.04 16.08
C ARG A 196 11.78 7.08 16.65
N ALA A 197 10.54 7.16 16.16
CA ALA A 197 9.54 8.05 16.77
C ALA A 197 9.03 7.56 18.14
N PHE A 198 9.15 6.25 18.44
CA PHE A 198 8.76 5.69 19.72
C PHE A 198 9.99 5.52 20.62
N VAL A 199 10.07 6.39 21.63
CA VAL A 199 11.03 6.27 22.73
C VAL A 199 10.30 5.61 23.90
N PHE A 200 10.60 4.34 24.18
CA PHE A 200 10.17 3.71 25.43
C PHE A 200 11.07 4.23 26.56
N MET A 201 10.55 5.14 27.38
CA MET A 201 11.16 5.49 28.66
C MET A 201 10.73 4.43 29.71
N PRO A 202 11.63 3.56 30.19
CA PRO A 202 11.29 2.70 31.32
C PRO A 202 11.00 3.57 32.56
N PRO A 203 10.01 3.18 33.41
CA PRO A 203 9.78 3.87 34.67
C PRO A 203 11.04 3.78 35.54
N ARG A 204 11.47 4.94 36.07
CA ARG A 204 12.59 5.10 37.01
C ARG A 204 12.63 3.93 38.01
N THR A 205 13.59 3.03 37.86
CA THR A 205 14.11 2.33 39.03
C THR A 205 14.76 3.39 39.90
N VAL A 206 14.32 3.50 41.15
CA VAL A 206 14.79 4.50 42.11
C VAL A 206 16.30 4.38 42.26
N GLN A 207 17.06 5.31 41.67
CA GLN A 207 18.49 5.40 41.91
C GLN A 207 18.69 6.13 43.24
N VAL A 208 18.91 5.35 44.30
CA VAL A 208 19.28 5.88 45.62
C VAL A 208 20.73 6.34 45.55
N SER A 209 20.99 7.57 46.01
CA SER A 209 22.34 8.15 46.00
C SER A 209 23.31 7.30 46.85
N PRO A 210 24.63 7.28 46.53
CA PRO A 210 25.60 6.50 47.28
C PRO A 210 25.60 6.83 48.78
N ALA A 211 25.34 8.09 49.14
CA ALA A 211 25.22 8.55 50.52
C ALA A 211 24.00 7.96 51.25
N ALA A 212 22.85 7.89 50.58
CA ALA A 212 21.65 7.29 51.16
C ALA A 212 21.77 5.76 51.30
N ARG A 213 22.54 5.10 50.42
CA ARG A 213 22.87 3.67 50.56
C ARG A 213 23.80 3.40 51.74
N ALA A 214 24.77 4.27 52.00
CA ALA A 214 25.66 4.16 53.16
C ALA A 214 24.92 4.38 54.48
N HIS A 215 23.96 5.30 54.52
CA HIS A 215 23.21 5.64 55.73
C HIS A 215 22.11 4.61 56.10
N LEU A 216 21.68 3.77 55.17
CA LEU A 216 20.65 2.75 55.40
C LEU A 216 21.23 1.36 55.74
N VAL A 217 22.56 1.17 55.60
CA VAL A 217 23.26 -0.09 55.90
C VAL A 217 24.06 0.01 57.20
N ALA A 218 24.16 1.20 57.79
CA ALA A 218 24.65 1.43 59.16
C ALA A 218 23.52 1.19 60.18
#